data_AF-A0A4U9WEK1-F1
#
_entry.id   AF-A0A4U9WEK1-F1
#
_cell.length_a   1.000
_cell.length_b   1.000
_cell.length_c   1.000
_cell.angle_alpha   90.00
_cell.angle_beta   90.00
_cell.angle_gamma   90.00
#
_symmetry.space_group_name_H-M   'P 1'
#
loop_
_entity.id
_entity.type
_entity.pdbx_description
1 polymer ?
#
loop_
_entity_poly.entity_id
_entity_poly.type
_entity_poly.pdbx_seq_one_letter_code
_entity_poly.pdbx_strand_id
1 'polypeptide(L)'
;MSRAEPISKVSVVIPVFNEQESLPALLERTTAACKQLLQPYEIILIDDGSSDNSAAMLTAAAEQPGSCIIAVLLNRNYGQHSAIMGGFQSGQRRFW
;
A
#
# COMPACT_ATOMS: atom_id res chain seq x y z
N MET A 1 -32.66 3.67 16.55
CA MET A 1 -31.21 3.94 16.51
C MET A 1 -30.58 3.01 15.49
N SER A 2 -30.14 3.53 14.34
CA SER A 2 -29.40 2.74 13.34
C SER A 2 -28.06 2.34 13.95
N ARG A 3 -27.83 1.05 14.16
CA ARG A 3 -26.54 0.53 14.59
C ARG A 3 -25.58 0.68 13.41
N ALA A 4 -24.45 1.36 13.61
CA ALA A 4 -23.44 1.51 12.57
C ALA A 4 -23.02 0.11 12.08
N GLU A 5 -22.91 -0.07 10.76
CA GLU A 5 -22.44 -1.33 10.20
C GLU A 5 -20.98 -1.59 10.62
N PRO A 6 -20.63 -2.85 10.92
CA PRO A 6 -19.26 -3.19 11.31
C PRO A 6 -18.29 -2.95 10.15
N ILE A 7 -17.14 -2.35 10.47
CA ILE A 7 -16.06 -2.13 9.50
C ILE A 7 -15.45 -3.49 9.12
N SER A 8 -15.47 -3.83 7.83
CA SER A 8 -14.98 -5.11 7.32
C SER A 8 -13.50 -5.10 6.91
N LYS A 9 -12.93 -3.93 6.60
CA LYS A 9 -11.53 -3.76 6.20
C LYS A 9 -11.10 -2.29 6.35
N VAL A 10 -9.81 -2.06 6.57
CA VAL A 10 -9.19 -0.73 6.56
C VAL A 10 -8.16 -0.62 5.43
N SER A 11 -8.27 0.40 4.59
CA SER A 11 -7.27 0.69 3.55
C SER A 11 -6.56 2.00 3.90
N VAL A 12 -5.24 1.94 4.08
CA VAL A 12 -4.40 3.12 4.32
C VAL A 12 -3.76 3.52 3.00
N VAL A 13 -4.12 4.68 2.45
CA VAL A 13 -3.60 5.16 1.17
C VAL A 13 -2.59 6.27 1.41
N ILE A 14 -1.38 6.13 0.86
CA ILE A 14 -0.26 7.06 1.08
C ILE A 14 0.37 7.41 -0.28
N PRO A 15 0.30 8.67 -0.72
CA PRO A 15 1.08 9.13 -1.86
C PRO A 15 2.57 9.22 -1.47
N VAL A 16 3.44 8.86 -2.41
CA VAL A 16 4.90 8.80 -2.25
C VAL A 16 5.52 9.52 -3.45
N PHE A 17 6.41 10.48 -3.19
CA PHE A 17 7.18 11.17 -4.21
C PHE A 17 8.55 11.58 -3.66
N ASN A 18 9.61 10.94 -4.14
CA ASN A 18 11.00 11.18 -3.73
C ASN A 18 11.25 11.07 -2.21
N GLU A 19 10.79 9.98 -1.60
CA GLU A 19 10.81 9.74 -0.15
C GLU A 19 11.73 8.58 0.26
N GLN A 20 12.74 8.21 -0.54
CA GLN A 20 13.56 7.02 -0.29
C GLN A 20 14.17 6.95 1.13
N GLU A 21 14.46 8.10 1.75
CA GLU A 21 15.05 8.17 3.08
C GLU A 21 14.01 7.96 4.20
N SER A 22 12.78 8.42 3.99
CA SER A 22 11.71 8.36 5.00
C SER A 22 10.88 7.07 4.90
N LEU A 23 10.85 6.45 3.71
CA LEU A 23 10.08 5.25 3.41
C LEU A 23 10.28 4.10 4.42
N PRO A 24 11.50 3.74 4.85
CA PRO A 24 11.67 2.65 5.82
C PRO A 24 10.91 2.90 7.13
N ALA A 25 11.02 4.10 7.69
CA ALA A 25 10.35 4.48 8.93
C ALA A 25 8.83 4.58 8.73
N LEU A 26 8.37 5.07 7.57
CA LEU A 26 6.95 5.10 7.22
C LEU A 26 6.35 3.70 7.18
N LEU A 27 7.01 2.77 6.47
CA LEU A 27 6.58 1.38 6.33
C LEU A 27 6.49 0.69 7.69
N GLU A 28 7.53 0.82 8.51
CA GLU A 28 7.60 0.24 9.85
C GLU A 28 6.45 0.75 10.73
N ARG A 29 6.32 2.07 10.87
CA ARG A 29 5.34 2.69 11.78
C ARG A 29 3.92 2.46 11.33
N THR A 30 3.64 2.56 10.03
CA THR A 30 2.29 2.33 9.48
C THR A 30 1.90 0.86 9.64
N THR A 31 2.80 -0.07 9.36
CA THR A 31 2.55 -1.50 9.56
C THR A 31 2.33 -1.82 11.03
N ALA A 32 3.13 -1.26 11.94
CA ALA A 32 2.96 -1.45 13.37
C ALA A 32 1.62 -0.90 13.90
N ALA A 33 1.15 0.22 13.37
CA ALA A 33 -0.17 0.76 13.69
C ALA A 33 -1.29 -0.14 13.14
N CYS A 34 -1.19 -0.58 11.88
CA CYS A 34 -2.21 -1.41 11.25
C CYS A 34 -2.31 -2.80 11.89
N LYS A 35 -1.21 -3.37 12.38
CA LYS A 35 -1.21 -4.64 13.14
C LYS A 35 -2.03 -4.59 14.43
N GLN A 36 -2.36 -3.41 14.95
CA GLN A 36 -3.21 -3.25 16.13
C GLN A 36 -4.71 -3.27 15.79
N LEU A 37 -5.06 -3.23 14.49
CA LEU A 37 -6.44 -3.31 14.04
C LEU A 37 -6.99 -4.72 14.21
N LEU A 38 -8.27 -4.81 14.60
CA LEU A 38 -9.01 -6.08 14.62
C LEU A 38 -9.52 -6.47 13.23
N GLN A 39 -9.56 -5.51 12.31
CA GLN A 39 -10.01 -5.68 10.95
C GLN A 39 -8.82 -6.05 10.05
N PRO A 40 -9.07 -6.81 8.96
CA PRO A 40 -8.14 -6.88 7.85
C PRO A 40 -7.73 -5.48 7.37
N TYR A 41 -6.48 -5.31 6.96
CA TYR A 41 -6.01 -4.04 6.44
C TYR A 41 -5.16 -4.22 5.19
N GLU A 42 -4.97 -3.14 4.46
CA GLU A 42 -3.96 -3.01 3.41
C GLU A 42 -3.33 -1.61 3.44
N ILE A 43 -2.09 -1.52 2.99
CA ILE A 43 -1.36 -0.26 2.84
C ILE A 43 -1.11 -0.05 1.35
N ILE A 44 -1.77 0.95 0.76
CA ILE A 44 -1.65 1.31 -0.65
C ILE A 44 -0.68 2.49 -0.76
N LEU A 45 0.49 2.25 -1.33
CA LEU A 45 1.53 3.25 -1.57
C LEU A 45 1.48 3.66 -3.04
N ILE A 46 1.25 4.94 -3.32
CA ILE A 46 1.10 5.45 -4.68
C ILE A 46 2.32 6.28 -5.04
N ASP A 47 3.18 5.76 -5.92
CA ASP A 47 4.29 6.53 -6.49
C ASP A 47 3.78 7.40 -7.64
N ASP A 48 3.89 8.73 -7.47
CA ASP A 48 3.49 9.72 -8.49
C ASP A 48 4.69 10.21 -9.32
N GLY A 49 5.52 9.27 -9.78
CA GLY A 49 6.64 9.58 -10.67
C GLY A 49 7.91 10.00 -9.94
N SER A 50 8.27 9.30 -8.86
CA SER A 50 9.55 9.52 -8.19
C SER A 50 10.72 9.32 -9.16
N SER A 51 11.76 10.14 -9.00
CA SER A 51 13.03 10.05 -9.74
C SER A 51 14.15 9.41 -8.91
N ASP A 52 13.88 9.16 -7.62
CA ASP A 52 14.78 8.47 -6.70
C ASP A 52 14.43 6.98 -6.57
N ASN A 53 14.94 6.30 -5.53
CA ASN A 53 14.71 4.87 -5.33
C ASN A 53 13.32 4.51 -4.77
N SER A 54 12.41 5.47 -4.58
CA SER A 54 11.10 5.24 -3.93
C SER A 54 10.27 4.16 -4.61
N ALA A 55 10.12 4.22 -5.94
CA ALA A 55 9.33 3.26 -6.71
C ALA A 55 9.85 1.82 -6.55
N ALA A 56 11.16 1.64 -6.56
CA ALA A 56 11.79 0.32 -6.36
C ALA A 56 11.58 -0.20 -4.94
N MET A 57 11.67 0.68 -3.94
CA MET A 57 11.43 0.33 -2.53
C MET A 57 9.97 -0.08 -2.29
N LEU A 58 9.00 0.62 -2.92
CA LEU A 58 7.58 0.29 -2.88
C LEU A 58 7.33 -1.11 -3.46
N THR A 59 7.89 -1.41 -4.64
CA THR A 59 7.80 -2.73 -5.27
C THR A 59 8.38 -3.83 -4.38
N ALA A 60 9.59 -3.63 -3.85
CA ALA A 60 10.25 -4.61 -3.00
C ALA A 60 9.48 -4.87 -1.69
N ALA A 61 8.81 -3.84 -1.15
CA ALA A 61 7.97 -3.98 0.03
C ALA A 61 6.67 -4.73 -0.27
N ALA A 62 6.06 -4.51 -1.45
CA ALA A 62 4.91 -5.28 -1.91
C ALA A 62 5.28 -6.76 -2.12
N GLU A 63 6.41 -7.07 -2.75
CA GLU A 63 6.80 -8.45 -3.10
C GLU A 63 7.19 -9.35 -1.91
N GLN A 64 7.31 -8.81 -0.69
CA GLN A 64 7.62 -9.63 0.49
C GLN A 64 6.54 -10.71 0.73
N PRO A 65 6.93 -11.95 1.09
CA PRO A 65 5.97 -13.00 1.43
C PRO A 65 5.04 -12.57 2.59
N GLY A 66 3.73 -12.65 2.39
CA GLY A 66 2.73 -12.21 3.37
C GLY A 66 2.64 -10.69 3.54
N SER A 67 3.22 -9.91 2.63
CA SER A 67 3.15 -8.45 2.68
C SER A 67 1.72 -7.95 2.61
N CYS A 68 1.45 -6.93 3.43
CA CYS A 68 0.18 -6.22 3.47
C CYS A 68 0.14 -4.96 2.58
N ILE A 69 1.12 -4.84 1.67
CA ILE A 69 1.38 -3.62 0.89
C ILE A 69 0.95 -3.81 -0.57
N ILE A 70 0.42 -2.73 -1.13
CA ILE A 70 0.07 -2.57 -2.54
C ILE A 70 0.85 -1.36 -3.05
N ALA A 71 1.73 -1.55 -4.03
CA ALA A 71 2.43 -0.45 -4.69
C ALA A 71 1.69 -0.08 -5.98
N VAL A 72 1.36 1.19 -6.17
CA VAL A 72 0.74 1.72 -7.39
C VAL A 72 1.72 2.71 -8.01
N LEU A 73 2.20 2.45 -9.23
CA LEU A 73 3.17 3.33 -9.90
C LEU A 73 2.47 4.09 -11.05
N LEU A 74 2.40 5.42 -10.96
CA LEU A 74 1.65 6.27 -11.90
C LEU A 74 2.48 6.83 -13.08
N ASN A 75 3.79 6.55 -13.15
CA ASN A 75 4.70 7.22 -14.09
C ASN A 75 4.39 6.97 -15.59
N ARG A 76 4.57 8.01 -16.41
CA ARG A 76 4.16 8.13 -17.82
C ARG A 76 4.94 7.25 -18.82
N ASN A 77 6.11 6.73 -18.44
CA ASN A 77 6.94 5.90 -19.33
C ASN A 77 6.49 4.44 -19.45
N TYR A 78 5.55 3.98 -18.61
CA TYR A 78 5.10 2.57 -18.61
C TYR A 78 3.65 2.36 -19.02
N GLY A 79 2.94 3.39 -19.50
CA GLY A 79 1.62 3.24 -20.10
C GLY A 79 0.66 2.39 -19.25
N GLN A 80 0.02 3.03 -18.27
CA GLN A 80 -0.98 2.50 -17.32
C GLN A 80 -0.47 2.19 -15.91
N HIS A 81 -1.32 2.53 -14.94
CA HIS A 81 -1.14 2.35 -13.50
C HIS A 81 -0.87 0.87 -13.19
N SER A 82 0.39 0.51 -12.98
CA SER A 82 0.74 -0.86 -12.58
C SER A 82 0.61 -0.96 -11.07
N ALA A 83 -0.33 -1.78 -10.61
CA ALA A 83 -0.48 -2.13 -9.20
C ALA A 83 0.24 -3.46 -8.93
N ILE A 84 1.25 -3.42 -8.06
CA ILE A 84 2.01 -4.58 -7.60
C ILE A 84 1.48 -4.94 -6.22
N MET A 85 0.99 -6.18 -6.09
CA MET A 85 0.29 -6.66 -4.90
C MET A 85 1.20 -7.60 -4.11
N GLY A 86 1.33 -7.34 -2.82
CA GLY A 86 1.88 -8.32 -1.89
C GLY A 86 0.94 -9.49 -1.62
N GLY A 87 1.54 -10.62 -1.20
CA GLY A 87 0.87 -11.90 -1.03
C GLY A 87 -0.24 -11.89 0.03
N PHE A 88 -1.41 -11.36 -0.33
CA PHE A 88 -2.61 -11.35 0.49
C PHE A 88 -3.52 -12.55 0.19
N GLN A 89 -3.86 -13.28 1.25
CA GLN A 89 -4.99 -14.19 1.26
C GLN A 89 -6.28 -13.43 1.61
N SER A 90 -7.32 -13.68 0.79
CA SER A 90 -8.74 -13.40 0.99
C SER A 90 -9.29 -11.99 0.66
N GLY A 91 -9.88 -11.89 -0.53
CA GLY A 91 -11.25 -11.35 -0.69
C GLY A 91 -11.43 -9.84 -0.77
N GLN A 92 -11.24 -9.25 -1.95
CA GLN A 92 -12.27 -8.68 -2.84
C GLN A 92 -11.55 -7.77 -3.85
N ARG A 93 -11.48 -8.23 -5.10
CA ARG A 93 -10.78 -7.56 -6.19
C ARG A 93 -11.67 -6.50 -6.83
N ARG A 94 -11.32 -5.23 -6.67
CA ARG A 94 -11.66 -4.17 -7.64
C ARG A 94 -10.50 -3.18 -7.67
N PHE A 95 -9.86 -3.08 -8.82
CA PHE A 95 -8.95 -2.00 -9.15
C PHE A 95 -9.80 -0.91 -9.82
N TRP A 96 -9.70 0.33 -9.33
CA TRP A 96 -10.34 1.51 -9.92
C TRP A 96 -9.44 2.13 -10.97
#